data_AF-A0A821IBS2-F1
#
_entry.id   AF-A0A821IBS2-F1
#
_cell.length_a   1.000
_cell.length_b   1.000
_cell.length_c   1.000
_cell.angle_alpha   90.00
_cell.angle_beta   90.00
_cell.angle_gamma   90.00
#
_symmetry.space_group_name_H-M   'P 1'
#
loop_
_entity.id
_entity.type
_entity.pdbx_description
1 polymer ?
#
loop_
_entity_poly.entity_id
_entity_poly.type
_entity_poly.pdbx_seq_one_letter_code
_entity_poly.pdbx_strand_id
1 'polypeptide(L)'
;MLNASSRVTQDERDRQKYEKARKLHRFIDKIRENYQTDWKNKEMRIHQRVVALYFICKLPRHVGKEKYEDETDTVDCCSLRVEHIKLFEKINTIGENVVEFDFLGKDSIRYTNKVSVELRGNKNLKLFMENKNDDDDLFDRLQIDEKNLKLMNKKQNTKNSKTLGREENKDIALGTSKLNYLDPRISVAWRKKWDVPIEEIYSKTQHDKLLWAVDMATADYHFYNYEGEIVLHNVDDEGQQRDSDDE
;
A
#
# COMPACT_ATOMS: atom_id res chain seq x y z
N MET A 1 -21.79 17.02 9.81
CA MET A 1 -21.93 16.46 8.45
C MET A 1 -21.01 17.25 7.53
N LEU A 2 -20.26 16.60 6.66
CA LEU A 2 -19.35 17.29 5.72
C LEU A 2 -20.19 18.01 4.65
N ASN A 3 -19.76 19.19 4.22
CA ASN A 3 -20.32 19.94 3.08
C ASN A 3 -20.30 19.05 1.81
N ALA A 4 -21.32 19.14 0.94
CA ALA A 4 -21.35 18.45 -0.36
C ALA A 4 -20.06 18.65 -1.19
N SER A 5 -19.49 19.86 -1.18
CA SER A 5 -18.20 20.18 -1.81
C SER A 5 -17.02 19.44 -1.16
N SER A 6 -17.02 19.25 0.15
CA SER A 6 -15.95 18.49 0.83
C SER A 6 -16.09 16.98 0.64
N ARG A 7 -17.29 16.46 0.37
CA ARG A 7 -17.51 15.07 -0.04
C ARG A 7 -16.96 14.80 -1.44
N VAL A 8 -17.33 15.62 -2.43
CA VAL A 8 -16.83 15.50 -3.82
C VAL A 8 -15.30 15.53 -3.87
N THR A 9 -14.67 16.44 -3.12
CA THR A 9 -13.19 16.50 -3.06
C THR A 9 -12.57 15.30 -2.33
N GLN A 10 -13.28 14.65 -1.43
CA GLN A 10 -12.81 13.41 -0.78
C GLN A 10 -12.93 12.20 -1.71
N ASP A 11 -14.04 12.06 -2.42
CA ASP A 11 -14.28 10.97 -3.37
C ASP A 11 -13.28 11.01 -4.52
N GLU A 12 -13.03 12.19 -5.09
CA GLU A 12 -12.03 12.36 -6.15
C GLU A 12 -10.62 11.99 -5.66
N ARG A 13 -10.29 12.36 -4.43
CA ARG A 13 -8.99 12.03 -3.82
C ARG A 13 -8.83 10.54 -3.53
N ASP A 14 -9.91 9.84 -3.18
CA ASP A 14 -9.90 8.40 -2.96
C ASP A 14 -9.84 7.64 -4.30
N ARG A 15 -10.57 8.10 -5.32
CA ARG A 15 -10.47 7.60 -6.70
C ARG A 15 -9.05 7.72 -7.25
N GLN A 16 -8.44 8.91 -7.14
CA GLN A 16 -7.08 9.17 -7.61
C GLN A 16 -6.02 8.27 -6.96
N LYS A 17 -6.24 7.81 -5.72
CA LYS A 17 -5.34 6.84 -5.06
C LYS A 17 -5.31 5.52 -5.84
N TYR A 18 -6.47 5.01 -6.24
CA TYR A 18 -6.55 3.77 -7.02
C TYR A 18 -6.05 3.96 -8.46
N GLU A 19 -6.30 5.11 -9.09
CA GLU A 19 -5.75 5.41 -10.42
C GLU A 19 -4.21 5.51 -10.41
N LYS A 20 -3.62 6.05 -9.34
CA LYS A 20 -2.16 6.01 -9.16
C LYS A 20 -1.64 4.58 -9.04
N ALA A 21 -2.34 3.71 -8.30
CA ALA A 21 -1.98 2.30 -8.19
C ALA A 21 -2.06 1.59 -9.55
N ARG A 22 -3.11 1.85 -10.34
CA ARG A 22 -3.26 1.32 -11.71
C ARG A 22 -2.11 1.80 -12.61
N LYS A 23 -1.77 3.08 -12.58
CA LYS A 23 -0.64 3.63 -13.34
C LYS A 23 0.70 3.02 -12.93
N LEU A 24 0.92 2.82 -11.63
CA LEU A 24 2.15 2.21 -11.11
C LEU A 24 2.33 0.78 -11.62
N HIS A 25 1.25 0.01 -11.77
CA HIS A 25 1.31 -1.36 -12.27
C HIS A 25 2.01 -1.47 -13.63
N ARG A 26 1.76 -0.53 -14.55
CA ARG A 26 2.41 -0.49 -15.87
C ARG A 26 3.94 -0.39 -15.82
N PHE A 27 4.47 0.11 -14.71
CA PHE A 27 5.91 0.29 -14.52
C PHE A 27 6.51 -0.73 -13.55
N ILE A 28 5.71 -1.65 -13.01
CA ILE A 28 6.19 -2.55 -11.95
C ILE A 28 7.31 -3.45 -12.44
N ASP A 29 7.23 -3.95 -13.68
CA ASP A 29 8.26 -4.83 -14.24
C ASP A 29 9.52 -4.04 -14.56
N LYS A 30 9.39 -2.83 -15.11
CA LYS A 30 10.52 -1.92 -15.28
C LYS A 30 11.18 -1.55 -13.94
N ILE A 31 10.39 -1.32 -12.89
CA ILE A 31 10.91 -1.07 -11.54
C ILE A 31 11.66 -2.31 -11.02
N ARG A 32 11.12 -3.51 -11.29
CA ARG A 32 11.76 -4.78 -10.93
C ARG A 32 13.09 -4.97 -11.64
N GLU A 33 13.15 -4.73 -12.94
CA GLU A 33 14.37 -4.76 -13.73
C GLU A 33 15.40 -3.74 -13.22
N ASN A 34 14.97 -2.51 -12.95
CA ASN A 34 15.85 -1.46 -12.45
C ASN A 34 16.47 -1.82 -11.09
N TYR A 35 15.68 -2.29 -10.12
CA TYR A 35 16.28 -2.67 -8.83
C TYR A 35 17.19 -3.90 -8.97
N GLN A 36 16.87 -4.81 -9.90
CA GLN A 36 17.73 -5.95 -10.21
C GLN A 36 19.10 -5.51 -10.75
N THR A 37 19.14 -4.45 -11.57
CA THR A 37 20.40 -3.85 -12.02
C THR A 37 21.12 -3.10 -10.90
N ASP A 38 20.38 -2.39 -10.06
CA ASP A 38 20.94 -1.59 -8.97
C ASP A 38 21.58 -2.45 -7.86
N TRP A 39 21.26 -3.76 -7.76
CA TRP A 39 21.99 -4.70 -6.89
C TRP A 39 23.50 -4.78 -7.16
N LYS A 40 23.94 -4.39 -8.36
CA LYS A 40 25.35 -4.42 -8.78
C LYS A 40 26.01 -3.04 -8.68
N ASN A 41 25.30 -2.03 -8.21
CA ASN A 41 25.84 -0.68 -8.11
C ASN A 41 27.00 -0.64 -7.09
N LYS A 42 27.84 0.40 -7.13
CA LYS A 42 28.91 0.60 -6.16
C LYS A 42 28.51 1.55 -5.03
N GLU A 43 27.44 2.31 -5.20
CA GLU A 43 27.02 3.34 -4.26
C GLU A 43 26.16 2.76 -3.12
N MET A 44 26.57 3.00 -1.87
CA MET A 44 25.85 2.55 -0.66
C MET A 44 24.40 3.03 -0.63
N ARG A 45 24.16 4.29 -1.01
CA ARG A 45 22.80 4.86 -1.08
C ARG A 45 21.89 4.05 -1.99
N ILE A 46 22.43 3.56 -3.11
CA ILE A 46 21.68 2.76 -4.07
C ILE A 46 21.41 1.37 -3.49
N HIS A 47 22.39 0.74 -2.83
CA HIS A 47 22.16 -0.54 -2.13
C HIS A 47 21.05 -0.46 -1.09
N GLN A 48 21.06 0.57 -0.24
CA GLN A 48 20.03 0.76 0.78
C GLN A 48 18.65 0.95 0.14
N ARG A 49 18.56 1.77 -0.91
CA ARG A 49 17.32 1.96 -1.68
C ARG A 49 16.80 0.65 -2.27
N VAL A 50 17.66 -0.17 -2.85
CA VAL A 50 17.28 -1.45 -3.47
C VAL A 50 16.78 -2.43 -2.42
N VAL A 51 17.47 -2.57 -1.29
CA VAL A 51 17.06 -3.49 -0.22
C VAL A 51 15.74 -3.05 0.39
N ALA A 52 15.55 -1.74 0.64
CA ALA A 52 14.28 -1.20 1.13
C ALA A 52 13.13 -1.46 0.13
N LEU A 53 13.35 -1.22 -1.17
CA LEU A 53 12.36 -1.49 -2.20
C LEU A 53 12.04 -2.98 -2.32
N TYR A 54 13.05 -3.84 -2.22
CA TYR A 54 12.91 -5.29 -2.20
C TYR A 54 12.06 -5.76 -1.02
N PHE A 55 12.26 -5.20 0.18
CA PHE A 55 11.41 -5.48 1.33
C PHE A 55 9.97 -4.99 1.16
N ILE A 56 9.76 -3.80 0.60
CA ILE A 56 8.40 -3.31 0.28
C ILE A 56 7.68 -4.26 -0.69
N CYS A 57 8.40 -4.88 -1.63
CA CYS A 57 7.83 -5.86 -2.56
C CYS A 57 7.64 -7.26 -1.96
N LYS A 58 8.53 -7.70 -1.05
CA LYS A 58 8.56 -9.07 -0.54
C LYS A 58 7.81 -9.26 0.78
N LEU A 59 7.77 -8.24 1.63
CA LEU A 59 7.10 -8.30 2.93
C LEU A 59 5.62 -7.92 2.76
N PRO A 60 4.68 -8.65 3.39
CA PRO A 60 3.27 -8.24 3.46
C PRO A 60 3.17 -6.82 4.04
N ARG A 61 2.44 -5.92 3.35
CA ARG A 61 2.25 -4.50 3.74
C ARG A 61 1.46 -4.37 5.05
N HIS A 62 2.11 -4.58 6.17
CA HIS A 62 1.65 -4.16 7.50
C HIS A 62 2.71 -3.32 8.21
N VAL A 63 3.43 -2.51 7.46
CA VAL A 63 4.55 -1.74 7.97
C VAL A 63 4.50 -0.35 7.35
N GLY A 64 4.28 0.66 8.20
CA GLY A 64 4.64 2.03 7.87
C GLY A 64 3.78 3.16 8.43
N LYS A 65 4.36 3.94 9.35
CA LYS A 65 4.19 5.40 9.51
C LYS A 65 5.45 5.96 10.20
N GLU A 66 5.83 7.19 9.82
CA GLU A 66 6.79 8.04 10.55
C GLU A 66 6.12 8.83 11.69
N LYS A 67 6.90 9.12 12.73
CA LYS A 67 6.49 9.74 14.01
C LYS A 67 6.44 11.27 13.97
N TYR A 68 5.65 11.82 14.89
CA TYR A 68 5.83 13.15 15.48
C TYR A 68 6.25 12.97 16.95
N GLU A 69 6.85 14.00 17.57
CA GLU A 69 7.59 13.97 18.85
C GLU A 69 6.86 13.34 20.07
N ASP A 70 5.54 13.10 20.00
CA ASP A 70 4.74 12.57 21.11
C ASP A 70 4.02 11.23 20.82
N GLU A 71 4.35 10.49 19.74
CA GLU A 71 3.73 9.17 19.44
C GLU A 71 4.65 7.97 19.75
N THR A 72 4.05 6.88 20.24
CA THR A 72 4.67 5.57 20.59
C THR A 72 5.61 5.02 19.49
N ASP A 73 6.63 4.25 19.89
CA ASP A 73 7.69 3.74 19.02
C ASP A 73 7.21 2.80 17.91
N THR A 74 6.73 3.36 16.80
CA THR A 74 6.26 2.63 15.62
C THR A 74 7.21 2.82 14.44
N VAL A 75 7.52 1.73 13.73
CA VAL A 75 8.64 1.65 12.76
C VAL A 75 8.14 1.23 11.37
N ASP A 76 8.69 1.83 10.30
CA ASP A 76 8.44 1.51 8.89
C ASP A 76 9.64 0.75 8.27
N CYS A 77 9.46 0.12 7.11
CA CYS A 77 10.53 -0.56 6.35
C CYS A 77 11.71 0.37 6.09
N CYS A 78 11.47 1.67 5.88
CA CYS A 78 12.53 2.65 5.63
C CYS A 78 13.11 3.27 6.91
N SER A 79 12.47 3.08 8.06
CA SER A 79 12.92 3.58 9.38
C SER A 79 13.31 2.45 10.34
N LEU A 80 13.54 1.25 9.80
CA LEU A 80 14.10 0.14 10.57
C LEU A 80 15.44 0.56 11.18
N ARG A 81 15.61 0.24 12.47
CA ARG A 81 16.88 0.27 13.19
C ARG A 81 17.53 -1.11 13.17
N VAL A 82 18.80 -1.17 13.55
CA VAL A 82 19.57 -2.41 13.63
C VAL A 82 18.91 -3.43 14.55
N GLU A 83 18.36 -3.02 15.70
CA GLU A 83 17.71 -3.91 16.67
C GLU A 83 16.48 -4.65 16.15
N HIS A 84 15.81 -4.11 15.11
CA HIS A 84 14.58 -4.68 14.58
C HIS A 84 14.81 -5.89 13.67
N ILE A 85 16.06 -6.17 13.31
CA ILE A 85 16.40 -7.25 12.40
C ILE A 85 17.47 -8.17 12.98
N LYS A 86 17.32 -9.47 12.74
CA LYS A 86 18.34 -10.47 13.05
C LYS A 86 18.62 -11.31 11.82
N LEU A 87 19.91 -11.52 11.53
CA LEU A 87 20.36 -12.27 10.36
C LEU A 87 20.76 -13.68 10.77
N PHE A 88 20.22 -14.69 10.10
CA PHE A 88 20.55 -16.09 10.30
C PHE A 88 21.05 -16.69 8.99
N GLU A 89 22.12 -17.47 9.05
CA GLU A 89 22.66 -18.14 7.85
C GLU A 89 21.72 -19.24 7.37
N LYS A 90 21.13 -20.00 8.30
CA LYS A 90 20.17 -21.06 7.99
C LYS A 90 19.21 -21.30 9.15
N ILE A 91 17.93 -21.48 8.84
CA ILE A 91 16.90 -21.98 9.75
C ILE A 91 16.26 -23.19 9.08
N ASN A 92 16.31 -24.36 9.72
CA ASN A 92 15.90 -25.64 9.13
C ASN A 92 14.48 -25.65 8.55
N THR A 93 13.56 -24.88 9.14
CA THR A 93 12.16 -24.80 8.71
C THR A 93 11.89 -23.76 7.62
N ILE A 94 12.84 -22.88 7.31
CA ILE A 94 12.64 -21.73 6.39
C ILE A 94 13.62 -21.76 5.21
N GLY A 95 14.88 -22.09 5.45
CA GLY A 95 15.93 -22.13 4.43
C GLY A 95 17.17 -21.34 4.83
N GLU A 96 17.90 -20.87 3.83
CA GLU A 96 19.16 -20.14 3.98
C GLU A 96 18.94 -18.62 3.87
N ASN A 97 19.89 -17.83 4.37
CA ASN A 97 19.87 -16.36 4.35
C ASN A 97 18.58 -15.80 4.95
N VAL A 98 18.26 -16.17 6.17
CA VAL A 98 16.99 -15.79 6.81
C VAL A 98 17.15 -14.47 7.54
N VAL A 99 16.16 -13.58 7.37
CA VAL A 99 16.02 -12.33 8.11
C VAL A 99 14.80 -12.47 9.01
N GLU A 100 15.02 -12.34 10.31
CA GLU A 100 13.97 -12.16 11.30
C GLU A 100 13.71 -10.67 11.48
N PHE A 101 12.46 -10.28 11.39
CA PHE A 101 11.96 -8.96 11.68
C PHE A 101 11.17 -9.02 12.98
N ASP A 102 11.46 -8.12 13.90
CA ASP A 102 10.74 -8.00 15.16
C ASP A 102 10.71 -6.53 15.62
N PHE A 103 9.58 -5.87 15.42
CA PHE A 103 9.40 -4.47 15.77
C PHE A 103 7.93 -4.13 16.03
N LEU A 104 7.69 -2.97 16.63
CA LEU A 104 6.34 -2.44 16.79
C LEU A 104 5.97 -1.62 15.55
N GLY A 105 4.95 -2.07 14.83
CA GLY A 105 4.37 -1.35 13.70
C GLY A 105 3.27 -0.38 14.15
N LYS A 106 2.39 0.00 13.22
CA LYS A 106 1.26 0.91 13.48
C LYS A 106 0.40 0.45 14.66
N ASP A 107 -0.12 1.42 15.43
CA ASP A 107 -0.98 1.19 16.60
C ASP A 107 -0.29 0.32 17.68
N SER A 108 1.05 0.34 17.70
CA SER A 108 1.91 -0.48 18.58
C SER A 108 1.68 -1.99 18.42
N ILE A 109 1.26 -2.42 17.22
CA ILE A 109 1.07 -3.84 16.90
C ILE A 109 2.44 -4.43 16.55
N ARG A 110 2.86 -5.44 17.31
CA ARG A 110 4.13 -6.15 17.06
C ARG A 110 4.06 -6.91 15.73
N TYR A 111 5.03 -6.65 14.87
CA TYR A 111 5.28 -7.39 13.65
C TYR A 111 6.45 -8.34 13.90
N THR A 112 6.18 -9.65 13.80
CA THR A 112 7.22 -10.68 13.85
C THR A 112 7.14 -11.53 12.60
N ASN A 113 8.22 -11.61 11.83
CA ASN A 113 8.26 -12.41 10.61
C ASN A 113 9.67 -12.95 10.37
N LYS A 114 9.77 -14.15 9.80
CA LYS A 114 11.03 -14.74 9.34
C LYS A 114 10.91 -15.08 7.87
N VAL A 115 11.80 -14.50 7.07
CA VAL A 115 11.76 -14.66 5.62
C VAL A 115 13.15 -14.99 5.09
N SER A 116 13.25 -16.00 4.23
CA SER A 116 14.46 -16.24 3.45
C SER A 116 14.60 -15.14 2.40
N VAL A 117 15.77 -14.49 2.36
CA VAL A 117 16.07 -13.42 1.40
C VAL A 117 17.14 -13.86 0.41
N GLU A 118 17.26 -13.14 -0.70
CA GLU A 118 18.36 -13.36 -1.64
C GLU A 118 19.71 -13.13 -0.94
N LEU A 119 20.72 -13.93 -1.31
CA LEU A 119 22.07 -13.86 -0.75
C LEU A 119 22.66 -12.44 -0.78
N ARG A 120 22.40 -11.69 -1.86
CA ARG A 120 22.84 -10.29 -1.99
C ARG A 120 22.15 -9.36 -1.00
N GLY A 121 20.84 -9.55 -0.79
CA GLY A 121 20.10 -8.84 0.24
C GLY A 121 20.69 -9.08 1.62
N ASN A 122 20.96 -10.34 1.98
CA ASN A 122 21.55 -10.68 3.28
C ASN A 122 22.97 -10.09 3.45
N LYS A 123 23.82 -10.18 2.43
CA LYS A 123 25.17 -9.58 2.44
C LYS A 123 25.12 -8.06 2.61
N ASN A 124 24.21 -7.39 1.90
CA ASN A 124 24.03 -5.95 2.04
C ASN A 124 23.52 -5.57 3.43
N LEU A 125 22.61 -6.34 4.04
CA LEU A 125 22.16 -6.09 5.41
C LEU A 125 23.31 -6.23 6.42
N LYS A 126 24.17 -7.25 6.28
CA LYS A 126 25.38 -7.37 7.11
C LYS A 126 26.22 -6.10 7.02
N LEU A 127 26.48 -5.63 5.79
CA LEU A 127 27.22 -4.40 5.53
C LEU A 127 26.54 -3.14 6.11
N PHE A 128 25.21 -3.08 6.09
CA PHE A 128 24.47 -1.93 6.65
C PHE A 128 24.52 -1.87 8.18
N MET A 129 24.73 -3.00 8.84
CA MET A 129 24.84 -3.13 10.29
C MET A 129 26.29 -2.99 10.79
N GLU A 130 27.29 -3.00 9.89
CA GLU A 130 28.70 -2.86 10.27
C GLU A 130 28.96 -1.48 10.90
N ASN A 131 29.60 -1.49 12.08
CA ASN A 131 29.94 -0.29 12.87
C ASN A 131 28.72 0.55 13.29
N LYS A 132 27.56 -0.09 13.48
CA LYS A 132 26.35 0.55 14.03
C LYS A 132 25.95 -0.07 15.35
N ASN A 133 25.34 0.75 16.20
CA ASN A 133 24.67 0.31 17.41
C ASN A 133 23.24 -0.16 17.11
N ASP A 134 22.63 -0.83 18.07
CA ASP A 134 21.27 -1.38 17.98
C ASP A 134 20.21 -0.30 17.70
N ASP A 135 20.42 0.92 18.20
CA ASP A 135 19.54 2.08 18.06
C ASP A 135 19.78 2.90 16.78
N ASP A 136 20.81 2.59 15.99
CA ASP A 136 21.10 3.30 14.74
C ASP A 136 20.15 2.85 13.62
N ASP A 137 19.87 3.77 12.69
CA ASP A 137 19.08 3.48 11.49
C ASP A 137 19.78 2.46 10.59
N LEU A 138 19.04 1.41 10.20
CA LEU A 138 19.50 0.42 9.24
C LEU A 138 19.79 1.06 7.88
N PHE A 139 18.94 2.01 7.47
CA PHE A 139 19.00 2.71 6.18
C PHE A 139 19.41 4.19 6.33
N ASP A 140 20.59 4.43 6.91
CA ASP A 140 21.13 5.78 7.25
C ASP A 140 21.29 6.75 6.06
N ARG A 141 21.31 6.26 4.83
CA ARG A 141 21.50 7.07 3.60
C ARG A 141 20.26 7.10 2.71
N LEU A 142 19.14 6.55 3.17
CA LEU A 142 17.88 6.52 2.43
C LEU A 142 17.12 7.82 2.65
N GLN A 143 17.17 8.74 1.68
CA GLN A 143 16.35 9.95 1.70
C GLN A 143 14.94 9.65 1.21
N ILE A 144 13.95 9.77 2.10
CA ILE A 144 12.52 9.76 1.74
C ILE A 144 12.09 11.22 1.53
N ASP A 145 11.48 11.53 0.39
CA ASP A 145 10.86 12.85 0.20
C ASP A 145 9.67 13.01 1.15
N GLU A 146 9.90 13.62 2.32
CA GLU A 146 8.92 13.80 3.39
C GLU A 146 7.59 14.39 2.92
N LYS A 147 7.61 15.26 1.89
CA LYS A 147 6.42 15.91 1.33
C LYS A 147 5.44 14.92 0.71
N ASN A 148 5.94 13.89 0.03
CA ASN A 148 5.10 12.87 -0.61
C ASN A 148 4.48 11.92 0.44
N LEU A 149 5.18 11.69 1.54
CA LEU A 149 4.70 10.90 2.66
C LEU A 149 3.60 11.65 3.45
N LYS A 150 3.83 12.93 3.80
CA LYS A 150 2.87 13.79 4.52
C LYS A 150 1.52 13.93 3.80
N LEU A 151 1.49 13.98 2.46
CA LEU A 151 0.26 14.11 1.67
C LEU A 151 -0.58 12.82 1.64
N MET A 152 0.05 11.64 1.74
CA MET A 152 -0.65 10.36 1.88
C MET A 152 -1.17 10.15 3.31
N ASN A 153 -0.47 10.69 4.31
CA ASN A 153 -0.78 10.52 5.74
C ASN A 153 -2.03 11.30 6.23
N LYS A 154 -2.31 12.48 5.66
CA LYS A 154 -3.39 13.37 6.14
C LYS A 154 -4.83 12.82 5.97
N LYS A 155 -5.02 11.70 5.25
CA LYS A 155 -6.34 11.18 4.85
C LYS A 155 -6.83 9.93 5.59
N GLN A 156 -6.04 9.35 6.49
CA GLN A 156 -6.42 8.11 7.19
C GLN A 156 -6.90 8.30 8.65
N ASN A 157 -6.89 9.52 9.19
CA ASN A 157 -7.44 9.83 10.51
C ASN A 157 -8.97 9.92 10.49
N THR A 158 -9.67 8.83 10.14
CA THR A 158 -11.13 8.79 10.33
C THR A 158 -11.59 7.40 10.78
N LYS A 159 -11.64 7.27 12.11
CA LYS A 159 -12.50 6.41 12.95
C LYS A 159 -12.46 4.90 12.72
N ASN A 160 -11.92 4.19 13.71
CA ASN A 160 -12.19 2.77 13.95
C ASN A 160 -13.36 2.65 14.95
N SER A 161 -14.47 2.03 14.53
CA SER A 161 -15.51 1.50 15.43
C SER A 161 -15.69 0.00 15.17
N LYS A 162 -15.73 -0.77 16.27
CA LYS A 162 -15.91 -2.23 16.39
C LYS A 162 -17.11 -2.76 15.55
N THR A 163 -17.02 -3.97 14.96
CA THR A 163 -17.48 -5.28 15.52
C THR A 163 -17.33 -6.46 14.52
N LEU A 164 -16.79 -7.58 15.05
CA LEU A 164 -17.06 -9.04 14.91
C LEU A 164 -17.65 -9.71 13.64
N GLY A 165 -17.02 -10.86 13.32
CA GLY A 165 -17.62 -12.10 12.77
C GLY A 165 -16.62 -12.85 11.86
N ARG A 166 -16.31 -14.15 11.95
CA ARG A 166 -16.73 -15.30 12.77
C ARG A 166 -15.53 -16.28 12.72
N GLU A 167 -15.04 -16.70 13.88
CA GLU A 167 -14.03 -17.73 14.23
C GLU A 167 -12.74 -17.96 13.39
N GLU A 168 -12.75 -17.92 12.06
CA GLU A 168 -11.54 -18.04 11.21
C GLU A 168 -10.81 -16.70 11.00
N ASN A 169 -11.46 -15.59 11.36
CA ASN A 169 -10.96 -14.22 11.20
C ASN A 169 -10.62 -13.52 12.52
N LYS A 170 -10.48 -14.25 13.64
CA LYS A 170 -10.25 -13.65 14.98
C LYS A 170 -8.98 -12.78 15.03
N ASP A 171 -7.99 -13.08 14.19
CA ASP A 171 -6.70 -12.39 14.15
C ASP A 171 -6.52 -11.47 12.91
N ILE A 172 -7.51 -11.37 12.02
CA ILE A 172 -7.38 -10.63 10.75
C ILE A 172 -8.41 -9.49 10.63
N ALA A 173 -7.92 -8.26 10.66
CA ALA A 173 -8.73 -7.05 10.53
C ALA A 173 -9.12 -6.74 9.06
N LEU A 174 -10.16 -7.41 8.55
CA LEU A 174 -10.62 -7.28 7.15
C LEU A 174 -11.26 -5.92 6.80
N GLY A 175 -11.74 -5.15 7.78
CA GLY A 175 -12.42 -3.88 7.54
C GLY A 175 -11.51 -2.80 6.93
N THR A 176 -10.26 -2.74 7.39
CA THR A 176 -9.28 -1.75 6.93
C THR A 176 -8.87 -2.00 5.48
N SER A 177 -8.61 -3.26 5.12
CA SER A 177 -8.25 -3.63 3.75
C SER A 177 -9.38 -3.40 2.77
N LYS A 178 -10.59 -3.82 3.13
CA LYS A 178 -11.81 -3.66 2.32
C LYS A 178 -12.12 -2.21 1.94
N LEU A 179 -11.84 -1.25 2.84
CA LEU A 179 -12.21 0.15 2.62
C LEU A 179 -11.08 1.05 2.12
N ASN A 180 -9.81 0.67 2.37
CA ASN A 180 -8.69 1.58 2.12
C ASN A 180 -7.66 1.04 1.11
N TYR A 181 -7.55 -0.29 0.96
CA TYR A 181 -6.51 -0.92 0.16
C TYR A 181 -7.03 -1.68 -1.07
N LEU A 182 -8.32 -1.99 -1.12
CA LEU A 182 -8.96 -2.61 -2.29
C LEU A 182 -9.75 -1.57 -3.07
N ASP A 183 -9.55 -1.54 -4.39
CA ASP A 183 -10.35 -0.68 -5.27
C ASP A 183 -11.80 -1.17 -5.24
N PRO A 184 -12.74 -0.35 -4.72
CA PRO A 184 -14.14 -0.76 -4.56
C PRO A 184 -14.80 -1.14 -5.89
N ARG A 185 -14.32 -0.61 -7.02
CA ARG A 185 -14.84 -0.93 -8.35
C ARG A 185 -14.70 -2.41 -8.69
N ILE A 186 -13.71 -3.10 -8.13
CA ILE A 186 -13.52 -4.56 -8.30
C ILE A 186 -14.74 -5.30 -7.73
N SER A 187 -15.09 -5.00 -6.47
CA SER A 187 -16.25 -5.61 -5.80
C SER A 187 -17.56 -5.21 -6.48
N VAL A 188 -17.67 -3.96 -6.95
CA VAL A 188 -18.84 -3.48 -7.70
C VAL A 188 -19.00 -4.23 -9.03
N ALA A 189 -17.92 -4.40 -9.79
CA ALA A 189 -17.94 -5.14 -11.05
C ALA A 189 -18.38 -6.59 -10.85
N TRP A 190 -17.78 -7.26 -9.86
CA TRP A 190 -18.10 -8.63 -9.50
C TRP A 190 -19.58 -8.79 -9.14
N ARG A 191 -20.14 -7.88 -8.33
CA ARG A 191 -21.57 -7.97 -7.97
C ARG A 191 -22.50 -7.73 -9.15
N LYS A 192 -22.13 -6.84 -10.09
CA LYS A 192 -22.91 -6.58 -11.31
C LYS A 192 -22.86 -7.79 -12.25
N LYS A 193 -21.71 -8.46 -12.31
CA LYS A 193 -21.49 -9.66 -13.13
C LYS A 193 -22.28 -10.88 -12.63
N TRP A 194 -22.43 -11.03 -11.32
CA TRP A 194 -23.07 -12.19 -10.68
C TRP A 194 -24.42 -11.87 -10.04
N ASP A 195 -24.97 -10.70 -10.30
CA ASP A 195 -26.24 -10.20 -9.77
C ASP A 195 -26.38 -10.34 -8.24
N VAL A 196 -25.31 -10.00 -7.51
CA VAL A 196 -25.29 -10.06 -6.04
C VAL A 196 -25.79 -8.73 -5.48
N PRO A 197 -26.71 -8.70 -4.48
CA PRO A 197 -27.14 -7.48 -3.82
C PRO A 197 -25.98 -6.72 -3.17
N ILE A 198 -26.02 -5.38 -3.15
CA ILE A 198 -24.92 -4.57 -2.62
C ILE A 198 -24.78 -4.71 -1.11
N GLU A 199 -25.88 -4.99 -0.42
CA GLU A 199 -26.00 -5.12 1.02
C GLU A 199 -25.24 -6.34 1.56
N GLU A 200 -25.07 -7.37 0.74
CA GLU A 200 -24.26 -8.56 1.04
C GLU A 200 -22.76 -8.23 1.07
N ILE A 201 -22.36 -7.16 0.38
CA ILE A 201 -20.96 -6.77 0.23
C ILE A 201 -20.64 -5.56 1.09
N TYR A 202 -21.48 -4.53 1.12
CA TYR A 202 -21.22 -3.29 1.83
C TYR A 202 -22.39 -2.93 2.73
N SER A 203 -22.09 -2.57 3.98
CA SER A 203 -23.10 -1.97 4.85
C SER A 203 -23.56 -0.61 4.30
N LYS A 204 -24.72 -0.13 4.72
CA LYS A 204 -25.27 1.16 4.27
C LYS A 204 -24.25 2.31 4.36
N THR A 205 -23.53 2.42 5.47
CA THR A 205 -22.49 3.44 5.65
C THR A 205 -21.31 3.28 4.69
N GLN A 206 -20.93 2.04 4.36
CA GLN A 206 -19.85 1.75 3.42
C GLN A 206 -20.30 2.05 1.99
N HIS A 207 -21.53 1.68 1.64
CA HIS A 207 -22.15 2.01 0.37
C HIS A 207 -22.17 3.53 0.13
N ASP A 208 -22.64 4.32 1.09
CA ASP A 208 -22.68 5.79 0.98
C ASP A 208 -21.29 6.41 0.76
N LYS A 209 -20.24 5.80 1.33
CA LYS A 209 -18.85 6.25 1.15
C LYS A 209 -18.28 5.87 -0.23
N LEU A 210 -18.77 4.79 -0.82
CA LEU A 210 -18.23 4.20 -2.05
C LEU A 210 -19.15 4.43 -3.25
N LEU A 211 -20.11 5.35 -3.13
CA LEU A 211 -21.11 5.64 -4.15
C LEU A 211 -20.47 5.97 -5.50
N TRP A 212 -19.38 6.74 -5.49
CA TRP A 212 -18.60 7.08 -6.69
C TRP A 212 -18.16 5.83 -7.48
N ALA A 213 -17.85 4.73 -6.80
CA ALA A 213 -17.44 3.47 -7.42
C ALA A 213 -18.63 2.66 -7.92
N VAL A 214 -19.75 2.71 -7.21
CA VAL A 214 -21.01 2.04 -7.57
C VAL A 214 -21.58 2.62 -8.87
N ASP A 215 -21.59 3.94 -8.97
CA ASP A 215 -22.13 4.68 -10.10
C ASP A 215 -21.28 4.46 -11.37
N MET A 216 -19.95 4.43 -11.24
CA MET A 216 -19.07 4.40 -12.41
C MET A 216 -18.67 3.02 -12.91
N ALA A 217 -18.61 1.99 -12.05
CA ALA A 217 -18.06 0.70 -12.45
C ALA A 217 -19.09 -0.14 -13.19
N THR A 218 -18.72 -0.70 -14.35
CA THR A 218 -19.54 -1.66 -15.10
C THR A 218 -19.23 -3.10 -14.68
N ALA A 219 -20.04 -4.07 -15.13
CA ALA A 219 -19.77 -5.50 -14.90
C ALA A 219 -18.45 -5.97 -15.54
N ASP A 220 -18.00 -5.27 -16.57
CA ASP A 220 -16.76 -5.53 -17.31
C ASP A 220 -15.57 -4.74 -16.78
N TYR A 221 -15.71 -4.07 -15.64
CA TYR A 221 -14.59 -3.35 -15.05
C TYR A 221 -13.48 -4.33 -14.64
N HIS A 222 -12.31 -4.11 -15.22
CA HIS A 222 -11.08 -4.80 -14.87
C HIS A 222 -10.10 -3.78 -14.30
N PHE A 223 -9.56 -4.09 -13.12
CA PHE A 223 -8.49 -3.26 -12.54
C PHE A 223 -7.27 -3.24 -13.47
N TYR A 224 -7.00 -4.39 -14.13
CA TYR A 224 -6.00 -4.62 -15.17
C TYR A 224 -6.58 -5.56 -16.26
N ASN A 225 -6.27 -5.37 -17.55
CA ASN A 225 -6.54 -6.38 -18.57
C ASN A 225 -5.50 -7.52 -18.52
N TYR A 226 -5.75 -8.64 -19.21
CA TYR A 226 -4.82 -9.80 -19.25
C TYR A 226 -3.43 -9.48 -19.86
N GLU A 227 -3.28 -8.31 -20.51
CA GLU A 227 -2.03 -7.80 -21.08
C GLU A 227 -1.38 -6.72 -20.19
N GLY A 228 -1.92 -6.44 -19.00
CA GLY A 228 -1.40 -5.44 -18.05
C GLY A 228 -1.77 -3.98 -18.38
N GLU A 229 -2.56 -3.72 -19.41
CA GLU A 229 -3.07 -2.39 -19.73
C GLU A 229 -4.30 -2.02 -18.90
N ILE A 230 -4.39 -0.72 -18.62
CA ILE A 230 -5.53 -0.10 -17.93
C ILE A 230 -6.62 0.11 -18.97
N VAL A 231 -7.80 -0.48 -18.78
CA VAL A 231 -9.00 -0.09 -19.52
C VAL A 231 -9.36 1.33 -19.11
N LEU A 232 -9.12 2.28 -20.02
CA LEU A 232 -9.67 3.63 -19.93
C LEU A 232 -11.11 3.54 -20.42
N HIS A 233 -12.07 3.58 -19.50
CA HIS A 233 -13.42 3.96 -19.89
C HIS A 233 -13.37 5.46 -20.12
N ASN A 234 -13.42 5.86 -21.40
CA ASN A 234 -13.69 7.24 -21.75
C ASN A 234 -15.02 7.60 -21.09
N VAL A 235 -14.97 8.54 -20.15
CA VAL A 235 -16.17 9.27 -19.75
C VAL A 235 -16.39 10.22 -20.90
N ASP A 236 -17.43 9.98 -21.68
CA ASP A 236 -17.80 10.87 -22.77
C ASP A 236 -18.02 12.27 -22.19
N ASP A 237 -17.13 13.20 -22.54
CA ASP A 237 -17.38 14.63 -22.46
C ASP A 237 -18.47 14.92 -23.50
N GLU A 238 -19.74 14.77 -23.12
CA GLU A 238 -20.83 15.39 -23.87
C GLU A 238 -20.71 16.90 -23.69
N GLY A 239 -20.05 17.50 -24.66
CA GLY A 239 -19.98 18.93 -24.85
C GLY A 239 -21.37 19.54 -24.96
N GLN A 240 -21.59 20.56 -24.14
CA GLN A 240 -22.70 21.51 -24.25
C GLN A 240 -22.81 22.02 -25.69
N GLN A 241 -23.85 21.58 -26.40
CA GLN A 241 -24.37 22.33 -27.53
C GLN A 241 -25.10 23.55 -26.96
N ARG A 242 -24.49 24.72 -27.17
CA ARG A 242 -25.15 26.01 -26.98
C ARG A 242 -26.13 26.17 -28.13
N ASP A 243 -27.42 26.16 -27.81
CA ASP A 243 -28.46 26.69 -28.68
C ASP A 243 -28.21 28.19 -28.85
N SER A 244 -27.73 28.56 -30.03
CA SER A 244 -27.97 29.87 -30.62
C SER A 244 -29.03 29.64 -31.68
N ASP A 245 -30.18 30.28 -31.54
CA ASP A 245 -30.86 30.94 -32.65
C ASP A 245 -31.87 31.92 -32.05
N ASP A 246 -31.50 33.20 -32.15
CA ASP A 246 -32.34 34.37 -31.95
C ASP A 246 -33.35 34.45 -33.12
N GLU A 247 -34.63 34.70 -32.79
CA GLU A 247 -35.60 35.40 -33.65
C GLU A 247 -36.19 36.57 -32.85
#